data_AF-A0AAP1WGC1-F1
#
_entry.id   AF-A0AAP1WGC1-F1
#
_cell.length_a   1.000
_cell.length_b   1.000
_cell.length_c   1.000
_cell.angle_alpha   90.00
_cell.angle_beta   90.00
_cell.angle_gamma   90.00
#
_symmetry.space_group_name_H-M   'P 1'
#
loop_
_entity.id
_entity.type
_entity.pdbx_description
1 polymer ?
#
loop_
_entity_poly.entity_id
_entity_poly.type
_entity_poly.pdbx_seq_one_letter_code
_entity_poly.pdbx_strand_id
1 'polypeptide(L)'
;MNTIKIILTTIFFTFIIGIQQTSAQSDIKILKNNVKIQKNKISANEAVLMSGIKALKRVNSNLENFKKSKKATKENIRRKENIVNNIENKLTKLNTQIEHQKQELVTLETKLAKKKGKEAAQKNNKTKKNNKSAQVEFAKQTQKAQEPKPLENTNNTLSKLALRKQELEKARVKLEEDRKAKEIAYLKEQEALHLQAEKLKQLSNEIKAEEKSIVKEKGTLISDYEDDISINQEILISAKEGLDKMKAKLNKAQLDPTTSQESIARKKAIIIRIEERLNKIQAEITAKQVELNKLKG
;
A
#
# COMPACT_ATOMS: atom_id res chain seq x y z
N MET A 1 39.38 4.04 -68.28
CA MET A 1 39.22 4.40 -66.85
C MET A 1 37.90 3.87 -66.22
N ASN A 2 37.18 2.92 -66.84
CA ASN A 2 35.77 2.65 -66.49
C ASN A 2 35.53 1.37 -65.69
N THR A 3 36.41 0.36 -65.78
CA THR A 3 36.27 -0.93 -65.08
C THR A 3 36.33 -0.80 -63.56
N ILE A 4 37.27 0.00 -63.03
CA ILE A 4 37.46 0.20 -61.58
C ILE A 4 36.20 0.77 -60.91
N LYS A 5 35.46 1.66 -61.59
CA LYS A 5 34.21 2.25 -61.06
C LYS A 5 33.07 1.22 -60.94
N ILE A 6 33.07 0.16 -61.75
CA ILE A 6 32.05 -0.91 -61.75
C ILE A 6 32.31 -1.91 -60.61
N ILE A 7 33.58 -2.24 -60.36
CA ILE A 7 33.99 -3.12 -59.26
C ILE A 7 33.70 -2.43 -57.90
N LEU A 8 34.02 -1.14 -57.77
CA LEU A 8 33.81 -0.42 -56.52
C LEU A 8 32.32 -0.26 -56.14
N THR A 9 31.43 -0.14 -57.13
CA THR A 9 29.99 0.01 -56.91
C THR A 9 29.29 -1.31 -56.58
N THR A 10 29.74 -2.44 -57.13
CA THR A 10 29.22 -3.78 -56.77
C THR A 10 29.63 -4.23 -55.36
N ILE A 11 30.85 -3.89 -54.92
CA ILE A 11 31.31 -4.14 -53.54
C ILE A 11 30.52 -3.28 -52.53
N PHE A 12 30.20 -2.03 -52.85
CA PHE A 12 29.46 -1.15 -51.93
C PHE A 12 27.98 -1.59 -51.73
N PHE A 13 27.32 -2.05 -52.80
CA PHE A 13 25.93 -2.53 -52.72
C PHE A 13 25.79 -3.82 -51.90
N THR A 14 26.73 -4.77 -52.05
CA THR A 14 26.70 -6.04 -51.30
C THR A 14 26.89 -5.82 -49.79
N PHE A 15 27.75 -4.90 -49.38
CA PHE A 15 27.96 -4.56 -47.98
C PHE A 15 26.72 -3.95 -47.29
N ILE A 16 26.04 -3.01 -47.96
CA ILE A 16 24.88 -2.30 -47.36
C ILE A 16 23.67 -3.24 -47.21
N ILE A 17 23.45 -4.15 -48.16
CA ILE A 17 22.34 -5.12 -48.07
C ILE A 17 22.58 -6.13 -46.94
N GLY A 18 23.81 -6.62 -46.78
CA GLY A 18 24.16 -7.58 -45.71
C GLY A 18 23.99 -7.04 -44.29
N ILE A 19 24.32 -5.76 -44.06
CA ILE A 19 24.15 -5.11 -42.75
C ILE A 19 22.67 -4.97 -42.37
N GLN A 20 21.78 -4.73 -43.34
CA GLN A 20 20.34 -4.66 -43.06
C GLN A 20 19.74 -6.04 -42.76
N GLN A 21 20.07 -7.07 -43.55
CA GLN A 21 19.54 -8.43 -43.36
C GLN A 21 19.97 -9.07 -42.02
N THR A 22 21.24 -8.89 -41.62
CA THR A 22 21.74 -9.41 -40.34
C THR A 22 21.01 -8.80 -39.13
N SER A 23 20.71 -7.50 -39.17
CA SER A 23 19.92 -6.84 -38.13
C SER A 23 18.50 -7.41 -38.03
N ALA A 24 17.79 -7.58 -39.15
CA ALA A 24 16.42 -8.10 -39.18
C ALA A 24 16.33 -9.57 -38.73
N GLN A 25 17.30 -10.41 -39.11
CA GLN A 25 17.39 -11.80 -38.66
C GLN A 25 17.60 -11.90 -37.15
N SER A 26 18.42 -11.01 -36.57
CA SER A 26 18.62 -10.92 -35.11
C SER A 26 17.34 -10.53 -34.38
N ASP A 27 16.60 -9.55 -34.91
CA ASP A 27 15.30 -9.08 -34.38
C ASP A 27 14.23 -10.18 -34.40
N ILE A 28 14.16 -10.96 -35.48
CA ILE A 28 13.24 -12.12 -35.60
C ILE A 28 13.61 -13.21 -34.58
N LYS A 29 14.90 -13.43 -34.32
CA LYS A 29 15.39 -14.37 -33.28
C LYS A 29 15.02 -13.89 -31.88
N ILE A 30 15.21 -12.61 -31.57
CA ILE A 30 14.80 -11.99 -30.30
C ILE A 30 13.28 -12.09 -30.12
N LEU A 31 12.48 -11.75 -31.13
CA LEU A 31 11.03 -11.76 -31.04
C LEU A 31 10.46 -13.20 -30.93
N LYS A 32 11.06 -14.19 -31.61
CA LYS A 32 10.75 -15.61 -31.40
C LYS A 32 11.06 -16.07 -29.97
N ASN A 33 12.16 -15.59 -29.38
CA ASN A 33 12.48 -15.85 -27.97
C ASN A 33 11.45 -15.20 -27.03
N ASN A 34 11.06 -13.96 -27.29
CA ASN A 34 10.05 -13.24 -26.49
C ASN A 34 8.67 -13.94 -26.53
N VAL A 35 8.26 -14.47 -27.70
CA VAL A 35 7.05 -15.31 -27.82
C VAL A 35 7.16 -16.58 -26.97
N LYS A 36 8.32 -17.28 -26.99
CA LYS A 36 8.56 -18.48 -26.15
C LYS A 36 8.58 -18.16 -24.65
N ILE A 37 9.21 -17.05 -24.28
CA ILE A 37 9.23 -16.48 -22.93
C ILE A 37 7.80 -16.15 -22.46
N GLN A 38 6.98 -15.53 -23.31
CA GLN A 38 5.61 -15.17 -22.93
C GLN A 38 4.71 -16.41 -22.81
N LYS A 39 4.81 -17.40 -23.71
CA LYS A 39 4.09 -18.67 -23.58
C LYS A 39 4.43 -19.40 -22.27
N ASN A 40 5.71 -19.49 -21.92
CA ASN A 40 6.14 -20.09 -20.65
C ASN A 40 5.67 -19.29 -19.40
N LYS A 41 5.44 -17.96 -19.53
CA LYS A 41 4.89 -17.10 -18.46
C LYS A 41 3.41 -17.40 -18.24
N ILE A 42 2.64 -17.47 -19.33
CA ILE A 42 1.22 -17.81 -19.33
C ILE A 42 0.99 -19.19 -18.70
N SER A 43 1.66 -20.24 -19.21
CA SER A 43 1.46 -21.60 -18.70
C SER A 43 1.89 -21.79 -17.24
N ALA A 44 2.92 -21.07 -16.76
CA ALA A 44 3.28 -21.05 -15.34
C ALA A 44 2.20 -20.38 -14.48
N ASN A 45 1.63 -19.26 -14.95
CA ASN A 45 0.57 -18.54 -14.26
C ASN A 45 -0.75 -19.31 -14.26
N GLU A 46 -1.11 -19.96 -15.37
CA GLU A 46 -2.28 -20.85 -15.48
C GLU A 46 -2.17 -22.06 -14.55
N ALA A 47 -0.99 -22.66 -14.42
CA ALA A 47 -0.79 -23.75 -13.47
C ALA A 47 -0.97 -23.30 -12.00
N VAL A 48 -0.49 -22.10 -11.65
CA VAL A 48 -0.73 -21.51 -10.32
C VAL A 48 -2.21 -21.15 -10.13
N LEU A 49 -2.90 -20.64 -11.14
CA LEU A 49 -4.35 -20.40 -11.10
C LEU A 49 -5.14 -21.69 -10.83
N MET A 50 -4.85 -22.76 -11.58
CA MET A 50 -5.51 -24.06 -11.42
C MET A 50 -5.20 -24.73 -10.07
N SER A 51 -4.05 -24.45 -9.46
CA SER A 51 -3.74 -24.84 -8.09
C SER A 51 -4.48 -23.98 -7.05
N GLY A 52 -4.59 -22.67 -7.29
CA GLY A 52 -5.36 -21.75 -6.46
C GLY A 52 -6.86 -22.04 -6.45
N ILE A 53 -7.45 -22.47 -7.58
CA ILE A 53 -8.84 -22.93 -7.65
C ILE A 53 -9.07 -24.19 -6.78
N LYS A 54 -8.06 -25.06 -6.63
CA LYS A 54 -8.14 -26.21 -5.72
C LYS A 54 -8.03 -25.82 -4.25
N ALA A 55 -7.17 -24.84 -3.93
CA ALA A 55 -7.12 -24.21 -2.62
C ALA A 55 -8.48 -23.60 -2.26
N LEU A 56 -9.07 -22.78 -3.15
CA LEU A 56 -10.43 -22.23 -2.99
C LEU A 56 -11.47 -23.32 -2.69
N LYS A 57 -11.51 -24.40 -3.49
CA LYS A 57 -12.47 -25.50 -3.28
C LYS A 57 -12.29 -26.16 -1.91
N ARG A 58 -11.06 -26.29 -1.41
CA ARG A 58 -10.78 -26.81 -0.05
C ARG A 58 -11.25 -25.85 1.03
N VAL A 59 -10.92 -24.56 0.95
CA VAL A 59 -11.36 -23.55 1.94
C VAL A 59 -12.87 -23.44 1.98
N ASN A 60 -13.54 -23.41 0.83
CA ASN A 60 -15.00 -23.36 0.77
C ASN A 60 -15.65 -24.62 1.36
N SER A 61 -15.11 -25.81 1.08
CA SER A 61 -15.55 -27.05 1.76
C SER A 61 -15.32 -27.01 3.27
N ASN A 62 -14.23 -26.40 3.73
CA ASN A 62 -13.94 -26.23 5.16
C ASN A 62 -14.87 -25.21 5.82
N LEU A 63 -15.26 -24.15 5.10
CA LEU A 63 -16.27 -23.17 5.53
C LEU A 63 -17.64 -23.83 5.69
N GLU A 64 -18.11 -24.58 4.69
CA GLU A 64 -19.42 -25.25 4.74
C GLU A 64 -19.50 -26.36 5.79
N ASN A 65 -18.37 -27.01 6.09
CA ASN A 65 -18.26 -27.92 7.24
C ASN A 65 -18.22 -27.14 8.58
N PHE A 66 -17.55 -25.98 8.63
CA PHE A 66 -17.50 -25.13 9.83
C PHE A 66 -18.88 -24.56 10.18
N LYS A 67 -19.65 -24.06 9.20
CA LYS A 67 -21.02 -23.56 9.38
C LYS A 67 -21.97 -24.55 10.06
N LYS A 68 -21.74 -25.86 9.86
CA LYS A 68 -22.53 -26.96 10.45
C LYS A 68 -22.03 -27.37 11.85
N SER A 69 -20.93 -26.78 12.33
CA SER A 69 -20.31 -27.15 13.61
C SER A 69 -20.90 -26.38 14.79
N LYS A 70 -20.97 -27.00 15.96
CA LYS A 70 -21.40 -26.36 17.23
C LYS A 70 -20.47 -25.22 17.71
N LYS A 71 -19.36 -24.95 17.01
CA LYS A 71 -18.39 -23.87 17.30
C LYS A 71 -18.55 -22.65 16.38
N ALA A 72 -19.55 -22.64 15.50
CA ALA A 72 -19.76 -21.59 14.52
C ALA A 72 -20.46 -20.36 15.12
N THR A 73 -19.72 -19.28 15.34
CA THR A 73 -20.29 -17.95 15.64
C THR A 73 -20.51 -17.17 14.34
N LYS A 74 -21.48 -16.24 14.32
CA LYS A 74 -21.74 -15.38 13.15
C LYS A 74 -20.48 -14.63 12.68
N GLU A 75 -19.66 -14.18 13.62
CA GLU A 75 -18.39 -13.52 13.38
C GLU A 75 -17.34 -14.45 12.75
N ASN A 76 -17.15 -15.65 13.32
CA ASN A 76 -16.20 -16.64 12.78
C ASN A 76 -16.62 -17.16 11.39
N ILE A 77 -17.92 -17.25 11.10
CA ILE A 77 -18.44 -17.53 9.77
C ILE A 77 -18.07 -16.38 8.82
N ARG A 78 -18.41 -15.13 9.17
CA ARG A 78 -18.13 -13.94 8.35
C ARG A 78 -16.63 -13.76 8.05
N ARG A 79 -15.74 -13.99 9.03
CA ARG A 79 -14.28 -13.95 8.82
C ARG A 79 -13.85 -15.00 7.80
N LYS A 80 -14.36 -16.23 7.88
CA LYS A 80 -14.07 -17.30 6.91
C LYS A 80 -14.69 -17.06 5.52
N GLU A 81 -15.84 -16.41 5.44
CA GLU A 81 -16.44 -15.95 4.17
C GLU A 81 -15.59 -14.85 3.52
N ASN A 82 -15.08 -13.88 4.30
CA ASN A 82 -14.12 -12.90 3.82
C ASN A 82 -12.83 -13.57 3.29
N ILE A 83 -12.32 -14.61 3.95
CA ILE A 83 -11.17 -15.40 3.47
C ILE A 83 -11.46 -16.05 2.11
N VAL A 84 -12.63 -16.68 1.93
CA VAL A 84 -13.06 -17.26 0.64
C VAL A 84 -13.13 -16.19 -0.44
N ASN A 85 -13.84 -15.08 -0.17
CA ASN A 85 -13.98 -13.96 -1.10
C ASN A 85 -12.61 -13.34 -1.47
N ASN A 86 -11.67 -13.28 -0.53
CA ASN A 86 -10.31 -12.77 -0.78
C ASN A 86 -9.46 -13.73 -1.63
N ILE A 87 -9.65 -15.04 -1.50
CA ILE A 87 -9.07 -16.02 -2.43
C ILE A 87 -9.66 -15.82 -3.83
N GLU A 88 -10.98 -15.75 -3.97
CA GLU A 88 -11.67 -15.53 -5.25
C GLU A 88 -11.23 -14.24 -5.94
N ASN A 89 -11.09 -13.16 -5.18
CA ASN A 89 -10.54 -11.89 -5.68
C ASN A 89 -9.07 -12.01 -6.14
N LYS A 90 -8.21 -12.74 -5.42
CA LYS A 90 -6.82 -13.00 -5.83
C LYS A 90 -6.75 -13.85 -7.12
N LEU A 91 -7.60 -14.87 -7.24
CA LEU A 91 -7.68 -15.74 -8.43
C LEU A 91 -8.26 -14.99 -9.64
N THR A 92 -9.28 -14.17 -9.45
CA THR A 92 -9.88 -13.33 -10.50
C THR A 92 -8.85 -12.34 -11.05
N LYS A 93 -8.11 -11.64 -10.18
CA LYS A 93 -7.00 -10.75 -10.57
C LYS A 93 -5.91 -11.49 -11.34
N LEU A 94 -5.56 -12.72 -10.94
CA LEU A 94 -4.63 -13.58 -11.68
C LEU A 94 -5.18 -13.99 -13.05
N ASN A 95 -6.47 -14.32 -13.16
CA ASN A 95 -7.09 -14.65 -14.44
C ASN A 95 -7.06 -13.45 -15.41
N THR A 96 -7.41 -12.24 -14.95
CA THR A 96 -7.29 -11.01 -15.74
C THR A 96 -5.84 -10.75 -16.20
N GLN A 97 -4.84 -10.99 -15.33
CA GLN A 97 -3.43 -10.89 -15.70
C GLN A 97 -3.01 -11.93 -16.76
N ILE A 98 -3.59 -13.13 -16.75
CA ILE A 98 -3.35 -14.19 -17.74
C ILE A 98 -3.96 -13.80 -19.09
N GLU A 99 -5.18 -13.27 -19.11
CA GLU A 99 -5.82 -12.83 -20.36
C GLU A 99 -5.11 -11.61 -20.97
N HIS A 100 -4.66 -10.65 -20.16
CA HIS A 100 -3.77 -9.59 -20.66
C HIS A 100 -2.46 -10.16 -21.25
N GLN A 101 -1.86 -11.16 -20.60
CA GLN A 101 -0.65 -11.82 -21.12
C GLN A 101 -0.90 -12.59 -22.43
N LYS A 102 -2.11 -13.13 -22.64
CA LYS A 102 -2.54 -13.72 -23.92
C LYS A 102 -2.72 -12.66 -25.00
N GLN A 103 -3.27 -11.48 -24.68
CA GLN A 103 -3.35 -10.34 -25.60
C GLN A 103 -1.95 -9.79 -25.97
N GLU A 104 -1.04 -9.68 -24.99
CA GLU A 104 0.39 -9.41 -25.21
C GLU A 104 1.01 -10.45 -26.15
N LEU A 105 0.73 -11.74 -25.95
CA LEU A 105 1.23 -12.83 -26.78
C LEU A 105 0.73 -12.73 -28.22
N VAL A 106 -0.59 -12.58 -28.43
CA VAL A 106 -1.18 -12.36 -29.77
C VAL A 106 -0.56 -11.13 -30.44
N THR A 107 -0.26 -10.08 -29.67
CA THR A 107 0.45 -8.89 -30.17
C THR A 107 1.89 -9.20 -30.56
N LEU A 108 2.63 -10.02 -29.81
CA LEU A 108 3.99 -10.46 -30.14
C LEU A 108 4.03 -11.40 -31.35
N GLU A 109 3.08 -12.32 -31.46
CA GLU A 109 2.95 -13.24 -32.61
C GLU A 109 2.50 -12.49 -33.87
N THR A 110 1.57 -11.53 -33.73
CA THR A 110 1.21 -10.59 -34.81
C THR A 110 2.40 -9.72 -35.20
N LYS A 111 3.23 -9.25 -34.25
CA LYS A 111 4.48 -8.54 -34.55
C LYS A 111 5.52 -9.43 -35.22
N LEU A 112 5.56 -10.74 -34.92
CA LEU A 112 6.48 -11.70 -35.53
C LEU A 112 6.08 -12.03 -36.98
N ALA A 113 4.80 -12.33 -37.20
CA ALA A 113 4.22 -12.47 -38.53
C ALA A 113 4.36 -11.17 -39.35
N LYS A 114 4.10 -10.01 -38.73
CA LYS A 114 4.31 -8.72 -39.39
C LYS A 114 5.78 -8.42 -39.63
N LYS A 115 6.76 -8.70 -38.76
CA LYS A 115 8.19 -8.45 -39.06
C LYS A 115 8.66 -9.28 -40.27
N LYS A 116 8.25 -10.54 -40.37
CA LYS A 116 8.42 -11.39 -41.57
C LYS A 116 7.77 -10.83 -42.86
N GLY A 117 7.00 -9.74 -42.78
CA GLY A 117 6.41 -9.01 -43.91
C GLY A 117 6.50 -7.47 -43.76
N LYS A 118 7.38 -6.95 -42.90
CA LYS A 118 7.57 -5.50 -42.64
C LYS A 118 9.00 -5.01 -42.74
N GLU A 119 9.93 -5.90 -43.07
CA GLU A 119 11.07 -5.51 -43.92
C GLU A 119 10.58 -4.76 -45.18
N ALA A 120 9.35 -5.04 -45.64
CA ALA A 120 8.70 -4.35 -46.74
C ALA A 120 8.14 -2.93 -46.45
N ALA A 121 7.86 -2.51 -45.20
CA ALA A 121 7.11 -1.26 -44.97
C ALA A 121 7.17 -0.62 -43.56
N GLN A 122 8.00 0.43 -43.39
CA GLN A 122 7.59 1.81 -43.00
C GLN A 122 8.78 2.74 -42.59
N LYS A 123 8.67 4.04 -42.92
CA LYS A 123 9.45 5.17 -42.36
C LYS A 123 8.49 6.27 -41.85
N ASN A 124 8.94 7.09 -40.89
CA ASN A 124 8.49 8.47 -40.52
C ASN A 124 7.18 8.74 -39.69
N ASN A 125 7.30 8.73 -38.34
CA ASN A 125 7.18 9.83 -37.32
C ASN A 125 5.95 10.80 -37.11
N LYS A 126 5.86 11.41 -35.89
CA LYS A 126 4.85 12.40 -35.32
C LYS A 126 5.42 13.30 -34.15
N THR A 127 4.67 14.31 -33.61
CA THR A 127 5.15 15.47 -32.72
C THR A 127 4.35 15.83 -31.40
N LYS A 128 4.43 17.08 -30.81
CA LYS A 128 4.17 17.47 -29.36
C LYS A 128 3.52 18.89 -29.08
N LYS A 129 3.20 19.28 -27.80
CA LYS A 129 2.46 20.52 -27.28
C LYS A 129 2.95 21.05 -25.84
N ASN A 130 2.42 22.13 -25.17
CA ASN A 130 2.91 22.72 -23.85
C ASN A 130 1.89 23.55 -22.89
N ASN A 131 2.36 24.15 -21.74
CA ASN A 131 1.65 24.80 -20.55
C ASN A 131 2.56 25.81 -19.70
N LYS A 132 2.34 26.55 -18.54
CA LYS A 132 1.30 26.96 -17.46
C LYS A 132 1.82 28.17 -16.54
N SER A 133 1.01 29.01 -15.81
CA SER A 133 1.43 29.89 -14.62
C SER A 133 0.30 30.54 -13.71
N ALA A 134 0.57 31.12 -12.48
CA ALA A 134 -0.31 31.96 -11.54
C ALA A 134 0.30 32.31 -10.10
N GLN A 135 -0.13 33.36 -9.30
CA GLN A 135 0.06 33.74 -7.79
C GLN A 135 -0.25 35.29 -7.48
N VAL A 136 -0.32 36.08 -6.33
CA VAL A 136 -0.49 36.18 -4.78
C VAL A 136 -0.54 37.72 -4.31
N GLU A 137 -0.59 38.38 -3.09
CA GLU A 137 -1.08 38.40 -1.62
C GLU A 137 -0.64 39.78 -0.90
N PHE A 138 -0.87 40.33 0.36
CA PHE A 138 -1.84 40.34 1.54
C PHE A 138 -1.48 41.41 2.72
N ALA A 139 -2.28 41.62 3.83
CA ALA A 139 -2.03 42.29 5.21
C ALA A 139 -2.17 43.87 5.48
N LYS A 140 -2.21 44.57 6.68
CA LYS A 140 -2.64 44.45 8.16
C LYS A 140 -2.37 45.74 9.08
N GLN A 141 -3.13 46.12 10.19
CA GLN A 141 -2.86 47.28 11.18
C GLN A 141 -3.66 47.34 12.58
N THR A 142 -3.25 48.07 13.69
CA THR A 142 -3.94 48.31 15.07
C THR A 142 -3.31 49.31 16.16
N GLN A 143 -4.06 50.04 17.08
CA GLN A 143 -3.77 50.58 18.52
C GLN A 143 -4.66 51.83 19.02
N LYS A 144 -4.67 52.53 20.23
CA LYS A 144 -4.49 52.36 21.75
C LYS A 144 -4.66 53.71 22.62
N ALA A 145 -5.08 53.75 23.95
CA ALA A 145 -5.14 54.97 24.89
C ALA A 145 -5.32 54.74 26.47
N GLN A 146 -5.19 55.73 27.44
CA GLN A 146 -5.59 55.68 28.92
C GLN A 146 -5.72 57.03 29.81
N GLU A 147 -5.53 57.06 31.19
CA GLU A 147 -6.12 57.99 32.25
C GLU A 147 -5.25 58.53 33.49
N PRO A 148 -5.69 59.56 34.33
CA PRO A 148 -5.12 60.01 35.66
C PRO A 148 -6.08 60.40 36.88
N LYS A 149 -5.67 60.34 38.22
CA LYS A 149 -6.45 60.57 39.53
C LYS A 149 -5.49 60.81 40.79
N PRO A 150 -5.78 61.01 42.15
CA PRO A 150 -6.86 61.58 43.08
C PRO A 150 -6.34 62.50 44.33
N LEU A 151 -7.06 62.73 45.48
CA LEU A 151 -6.61 63.50 46.74
C LEU A 151 -7.42 63.33 48.12
N GLU A 152 -7.03 63.97 49.29
CA GLU A 152 -7.58 63.89 50.73
C GLU A 152 -7.16 65.09 51.70
N ASN A 153 -7.81 65.42 52.87
CA ASN A 153 -7.43 66.51 53.87
C ASN A 153 -8.07 66.54 55.35
N THR A 154 -7.59 67.33 56.36
CA THR A 154 -8.08 67.42 57.81
C THR A 154 -7.80 68.74 58.66
N ASN A 155 -8.34 68.92 59.92
CA ASN A 155 -7.96 69.95 60.98
C ASN A 155 -8.25 69.49 62.46
N ASN A 156 -7.66 70.16 63.47
CA ASN A 156 -7.73 69.91 64.93
C ASN A 156 -8.94 70.63 65.63
N THR A 157 -9.33 70.42 66.92
CA THR A 157 -8.63 69.78 68.06
C THR A 157 -9.46 68.78 68.90
N LEU A 158 -10.75 69.01 69.25
CA LEU A 158 -11.64 67.95 69.79
C LEU A 158 -11.84 66.84 68.72
N SER A 159 -11.71 67.27 67.46
CA SER A 159 -11.49 66.39 66.32
C SER A 159 -10.29 65.47 66.45
N LYS A 160 -9.34 65.58 67.40
CA LYS A 160 -8.27 64.58 67.57
C LYS A 160 -8.79 63.27 68.18
N LEU A 161 -9.86 63.32 68.99
CA LEU A 161 -10.59 62.12 69.41
C LEU A 161 -11.51 61.62 68.29
N ALA A 162 -12.12 62.53 67.52
CA ALA A 162 -12.93 62.16 66.36
C ALA A 162 -12.07 61.53 65.24
N LEU A 163 -10.87 62.04 64.99
CA LEU A 163 -9.85 61.53 64.07
C LEU A 163 -9.40 60.16 64.53
N ARG A 164 -9.08 59.93 65.82
CA ARG A 164 -8.79 58.58 66.32
C ARG A 164 -9.97 57.60 66.15
N LYS A 165 -11.22 58.05 66.29
CA LYS A 165 -12.41 57.25 65.99
C LYS A 165 -12.57 57.00 64.48
N GLN A 166 -12.28 58.00 63.64
CA GLN A 166 -12.32 57.95 62.18
C GLN A 166 -11.17 57.10 61.60
N GLU A 167 -10.00 57.10 62.23
CA GLU A 167 -8.84 56.26 61.94
C GLU A 167 -9.15 54.81 62.31
N LEU A 168 -9.74 54.57 63.49
CA LEU A 168 -10.23 53.24 63.88
C LEU A 168 -11.31 52.73 62.92
N GLU A 169 -12.24 53.58 62.50
CA GLU A 169 -13.30 53.17 61.57
C GLU A 169 -12.79 53.02 60.13
N LYS A 170 -11.90 53.89 59.65
CA LYS A 170 -11.14 53.71 58.40
C LYS A 170 -10.33 52.40 58.43
N ALA A 171 -9.73 52.05 59.58
CA ALA A 171 -8.98 50.80 59.74
C ALA A 171 -9.90 49.56 59.79
N ARG A 172 -11.10 49.66 60.37
CA ARG A 172 -12.13 48.60 60.33
C ARG A 172 -12.68 48.39 58.93
N VAL A 173 -13.07 49.48 58.25
CA VAL A 173 -13.53 49.46 56.86
C VAL A 173 -12.44 48.84 55.97
N LYS A 174 -11.20 49.33 56.06
CA LYS A 174 -10.07 48.75 55.32
C LYS A 174 -9.84 47.27 55.65
N LEU A 175 -9.91 46.86 56.92
CA LEU A 175 -9.71 45.46 57.30
C LEU A 175 -10.82 44.55 56.74
N GLU A 176 -12.05 45.03 56.67
CA GLU A 176 -13.20 44.33 56.08
C GLU A 176 -13.14 44.33 54.53
N GLU A 177 -12.62 45.38 53.91
CA GLU A 177 -12.29 45.44 52.48
C GLU A 177 -11.15 44.46 52.14
N ASP A 178 -10.06 44.46 52.91
CA ASP A 178 -8.93 43.52 52.80
C ASP A 178 -9.41 42.06 53.01
N ARG A 179 -10.38 41.84 53.92
CA ARG A 179 -11.01 40.51 54.14
C ARG A 179 -11.81 40.08 52.92
N LYS A 180 -12.68 40.94 52.39
CA LYS A 180 -13.47 40.69 51.17
C LYS A 180 -12.58 40.48 49.94
N ALA A 181 -11.50 41.24 49.80
CA ALA A 181 -10.54 41.07 48.71
C ALA A 181 -9.85 39.70 48.75
N LYS A 182 -9.47 39.21 49.94
CA LYS A 182 -8.92 37.86 50.14
C LYS A 182 -9.96 36.77 49.88
N GLU A 183 -11.20 36.95 50.32
CA GLU A 183 -12.31 36.02 50.08
C GLU A 183 -12.59 35.88 48.57
N ILE A 184 -12.64 37.00 47.84
CA ILE A 184 -12.78 37.02 46.37
C ILE A 184 -11.58 36.37 45.67
N ALA A 185 -10.36 36.58 46.17
CA ALA A 185 -9.16 35.94 45.61
C ALA A 185 -9.17 34.42 45.80
N TYR A 186 -9.50 33.95 46.99
CA TYR A 186 -9.63 32.52 47.31
C TYR A 186 -10.71 31.82 46.47
N LEU A 187 -11.88 32.45 46.30
CA LEU A 187 -12.96 31.90 45.46
C LEU A 187 -12.54 31.78 43.99
N LYS A 188 -11.78 32.76 43.46
CA LYS A 188 -11.22 32.70 42.09
C LYS A 188 -10.16 31.60 41.94
N GLU A 189 -9.33 31.38 42.96
CA GLU A 189 -8.37 30.29 42.97
C GLU A 189 -9.08 28.92 43.00
N GLN A 190 -10.11 28.78 43.84
CA GLN A 190 -10.93 27.57 43.90
C GLN A 190 -11.66 27.30 42.57
N GLU A 191 -12.23 28.32 41.92
CA GLU A 191 -12.85 28.21 40.59
C GLU A 191 -11.82 27.79 39.53
N ALA A 192 -10.63 28.39 39.54
CA ALA A 192 -9.54 28.02 38.62
C ALA A 192 -9.06 26.57 38.83
N LEU A 193 -8.98 26.09 40.08
CA LEU A 193 -8.65 24.70 40.41
C LEU A 193 -9.75 23.72 39.97
N HIS A 194 -11.04 24.06 40.15
CA HIS A 194 -12.14 23.27 39.60
C HIS A 194 -12.06 23.18 38.06
N LEU A 195 -11.85 24.30 37.37
CA LEU A 195 -11.71 24.32 35.91
C LEU A 195 -10.49 23.54 35.40
N GLN A 196 -9.39 23.49 36.16
CA GLN A 196 -8.26 22.60 35.87
C GLN A 196 -8.62 21.12 36.09
N ALA A 197 -9.31 20.79 37.19
CA ALA A 197 -9.74 19.42 37.46
C ALA A 197 -10.71 18.89 36.39
N GLU A 198 -11.62 19.74 35.87
CA GLU A 198 -12.49 19.36 34.75
C GLU A 198 -11.72 19.12 33.45
N LYS A 199 -10.72 19.95 33.12
CA LYS A 199 -9.84 19.74 31.95
C LYS A 199 -9.03 18.44 32.07
N LEU A 200 -8.50 18.13 33.25
CA LEU A 200 -7.80 16.86 33.50
C LEU A 200 -8.75 15.65 33.39
N LYS A 201 -10.00 15.80 33.83
CA LYS A 201 -11.06 14.79 33.68
C LYS A 201 -11.46 14.58 32.21
N GLN A 202 -11.56 15.64 31.41
CA GLN A 202 -11.78 15.58 29.96
C GLN A 202 -10.62 14.83 29.27
N LEU A 203 -9.38 15.27 29.48
CA LEU A 203 -8.17 14.65 28.93
C LEU A 203 -8.05 13.16 29.32
N SER A 204 -8.39 12.80 30.57
CA SER A 204 -8.39 11.39 31.01
C SER A 204 -9.44 10.53 30.30
N ASN A 205 -10.56 11.11 29.85
CA ASN A 205 -11.57 10.41 29.07
C ASN A 205 -11.17 10.29 27.59
N GLU A 206 -10.52 11.32 27.04
CA GLU A 206 -9.97 11.32 25.68
C GLU A 206 -8.88 10.24 25.53
N ILE A 207 -7.90 10.20 26.43
CA ILE A 207 -6.86 9.16 26.47
C ILE A 207 -7.49 7.76 26.54
N LYS A 208 -8.47 7.53 27.41
CA LYS A 208 -9.18 6.24 27.52
C LYS A 208 -10.02 5.87 26.30
N ALA A 209 -10.39 6.84 25.45
CA ALA A 209 -11.06 6.58 24.18
C ALA A 209 -10.03 6.24 23.08
N GLU A 210 -8.91 6.96 23.05
CA GLU A 210 -7.79 6.73 22.15
C GLU A 210 -7.13 5.36 22.40
N GLU A 211 -6.83 5.00 23.65
CA GLU A 211 -6.32 3.67 24.04
C GLU A 211 -7.21 2.53 23.50
N LYS A 212 -8.54 2.68 23.64
CA LYS A 212 -9.51 1.69 23.14
C LYS A 212 -9.54 1.65 21.61
N SER A 213 -9.35 2.79 20.94
CA SER A 213 -9.24 2.86 19.48
C SER A 213 -7.98 2.15 18.99
N ILE A 214 -6.82 2.45 19.60
CA ILE A 214 -5.53 1.83 19.29
C ILE A 214 -5.59 0.31 19.48
N VAL A 215 -6.15 -0.18 20.61
CA VAL A 215 -6.30 -1.62 20.86
C VAL A 215 -7.20 -2.29 19.81
N LYS A 216 -8.30 -1.63 19.40
CA LYS A 216 -9.22 -2.15 18.37
C LYS A 216 -8.60 -2.16 16.97
N GLU A 217 -7.89 -1.11 16.59
CA GLU A 217 -7.19 -0.99 15.32
C GLU A 217 -6.06 -2.02 15.23
N LYS A 218 -5.24 -2.12 16.28
CA LYS A 218 -4.20 -3.15 16.44
C LYS A 218 -4.77 -4.57 16.31
N GLY A 219 -5.91 -4.84 16.94
CA GLY A 219 -6.61 -6.13 16.84
C GLY A 219 -7.13 -6.43 15.42
N THR A 220 -7.61 -5.42 14.71
CA THR A 220 -8.06 -5.52 13.32
C THR A 220 -6.88 -5.82 12.39
N LEU A 221 -5.78 -5.05 12.51
CA LEU A 221 -4.57 -5.24 11.73
C LEU A 221 -3.94 -6.62 11.95
N ILE A 222 -3.94 -7.12 13.20
CA ILE A 222 -3.53 -8.50 13.53
C ILE A 222 -4.40 -9.53 12.79
N SER A 223 -5.73 -9.35 12.79
CA SER A 223 -6.66 -10.25 12.08
C SER A 223 -6.45 -10.23 10.56
N ASP A 224 -6.20 -9.05 9.98
CA ASP A 224 -5.96 -8.90 8.54
C ASP A 224 -4.64 -9.59 8.13
N TYR A 225 -3.56 -9.42 8.90
CA TYR A 225 -2.30 -10.13 8.67
C TYR A 225 -2.47 -11.67 8.79
N GLU A 226 -3.18 -12.15 9.80
CA GLU A 226 -3.47 -13.59 9.97
C GLU A 226 -4.23 -14.18 8.78
N ASP A 227 -5.28 -13.50 8.32
CA ASP A 227 -6.10 -13.97 7.20
C ASP A 227 -5.31 -13.95 5.89
N ASP A 228 -4.52 -12.90 5.65
CA ASP A 228 -3.73 -12.76 4.42
C ASP A 228 -2.55 -13.74 4.37
N ILE A 229 -1.96 -14.08 5.53
CA ILE A 229 -1.00 -15.20 5.70
C ILE A 229 -1.68 -16.54 5.40
N SER A 230 -2.83 -16.82 6.03
CA SER A 230 -3.58 -18.07 5.85
C SER A 230 -3.97 -18.32 4.39
N ILE A 231 -4.46 -17.27 3.71
CA ILE A 231 -4.77 -17.30 2.27
C ILE A 231 -3.53 -17.64 1.44
N ASN A 232 -2.41 -16.96 1.68
CA ASN A 232 -1.19 -17.19 0.91
C ASN A 232 -0.59 -18.59 1.18
N GLN A 233 -0.66 -19.09 2.42
CA GLN A 233 -0.23 -20.44 2.79
C GLN A 233 -1.03 -21.52 2.06
N GLU A 234 -2.37 -21.41 2.05
CA GLU A 234 -3.25 -22.39 1.41
C GLU A 234 -3.03 -22.46 -0.12
N ILE A 235 -2.84 -21.30 -0.77
CA ILE A 235 -2.46 -21.21 -2.19
C ILE A 235 -1.08 -21.86 -2.40
N LEU A 236 -0.10 -21.57 -1.53
CA LEU A 236 1.26 -22.11 -1.63
C LEU A 236 1.28 -23.64 -1.51
N ILE A 237 0.50 -24.22 -0.60
CA ILE A 237 0.41 -25.69 -0.41
C ILE A 237 -0.06 -26.37 -1.70
N SER A 238 -1.20 -25.96 -2.26
CA SER A 238 -1.72 -26.62 -3.47
C SER A 238 -0.97 -26.23 -4.75
N ALA A 239 -0.18 -25.16 -4.74
CA ALA A 239 0.74 -24.83 -5.82
C ALA A 239 2.05 -25.64 -5.75
N LYS A 240 2.55 -26.00 -4.55
CA LYS A 240 3.62 -27.00 -4.36
C LYS A 240 3.17 -28.38 -4.88
N GLU A 241 1.99 -28.86 -4.50
CA GLU A 241 1.42 -30.10 -5.07
C GLU A 241 1.35 -30.07 -6.62
N GLY A 242 1.00 -28.92 -7.20
CA GLY A 242 0.90 -28.72 -8.64
C GLY A 242 2.27 -28.80 -9.32
N LEU A 243 3.28 -28.16 -8.72
CA LEU A 243 4.67 -28.21 -9.13
C LEU A 243 5.20 -29.65 -9.13
N ASP A 244 4.97 -30.42 -8.07
CA ASP A 244 5.46 -31.80 -7.97
C ASP A 244 4.84 -32.71 -9.03
N LYS A 245 3.53 -32.52 -9.30
CA LYS A 245 2.82 -33.19 -10.40
C LYS A 245 3.35 -32.79 -11.78
N MET A 246 4.00 -31.62 -11.93
CA MET A 246 4.74 -31.24 -13.14
C MET A 246 6.17 -31.79 -13.18
N LYS A 247 6.89 -31.83 -12.05
CA LYS A 247 8.20 -32.49 -11.94
C LYS A 247 8.10 -33.98 -12.31
N ALA A 248 7.09 -34.68 -11.81
CA ALA A 248 6.80 -36.06 -12.22
C ALA A 248 6.52 -36.20 -13.73
N LYS A 249 5.77 -35.25 -14.33
CA LYS A 249 5.52 -35.19 -15.79
C LYS A 249 6.74 -34.79 -16.62
N LEU A 250 7.72 -34.09 -16.03
CA LEU A 250 9.02 -33.84 -16.64
C LEU A 250 9.88 -35.10 -16.62
N ASN A 251 10.00 -35.77 -15.47
CA ASN A 251 10.81 -36.97 -15.33
C ASN A 251 10.35 -38.08 -16.28
N LYS A 252 9.04 -38.35 -16.37
CA LYS A 252 8.50 -39.30 -17.37
C LYS A 252 8.85 -38.87 -18.80
N ALA A 253 8.75 -37.58 -19.11
CA ALA A 253 9.07 -37.01 -20.41
C ALA A 253 10.59 -36.91 -20.71
N GLN A 254 11.47 -37.27 -19.75
CA GLN A 254 12.91 -37.42 -19.96
C GLN A 254 13.34 -38.89 -20.14
N LEU A 255 12.46 -39.85 -19.78
CA LEU A 255 12.67 -41.29 -19.94
C LEU A 255 12.01 -41.84 -21.23
N ASP A 256 11.04 -41.10 -21.77
CA ASP A 256 10.37 -41.39 -23.04
C ASP A 256 11.24 -40.96 -24.24
N PRO A 257 11.74 -41.88 -25.08
CA PRO A 257 12.58 -41.56 -26.24
C PRO A 257 11.82 -40.86 -27.38
N THR A 258 10.48 -40.87 -27.37
CA THR A 258 9.66 -40.17 -28.37
C THR A 258 9.47 -38.68 -28.04
N THR A 259 9.72 -38.26 -26.79
CA THR A 259 9.59 -36.86 -26.40
C THR A 259 10.78 -36.02 -26.92
N SER A 260 10.47 -34.99 -27.70
CA SER A 260 11.49 -34.07 -28.22
C SER A 260 12.17 -33.22 -27.13
N GLN A 261 13.46 -32.95 -27.32
CA GLN A 261 14.25 -32.10 -26.41
C GLN A 261 13.66 -30.69 -26.22
N GLU A 262 12.97 -30.14 -27.22
CA GLU A 262 12.30 -28.85 -27.07
C GLU A 262 11.07 -28.91 -26.14
N SER A 263 10.39 -30.07 -26.08
CA SER A 263 9.32 -30.35 -25.11
C SER A 263 9.86 -30.43 -23.68
N ILE A 264 10.98 -31.14 -23.48
CA ILE A 264 11.71 -31.22 -22.20
C ILE A 264 12.13 -29.82 -21.75
N ALA A 265 12.76 -29.04 -22.63
CA ALA A 265 13.20 -27.67 -22.34
C ALA A 265 12.03 -26.72 -22.01
N ARG A 266 10.87 -26.84 -22.68
CA ARG A 266 9.64 -26.11 -22.33
C ARG A 266 9.15 -26.48 -20.92
N LYS A 267 9.06 -27.78 -20.60
CA LYS A 267 8.63 -28.27 -19.27
C LYS A 267 9.55 -27.74 -18.16
N LYS A 268 10.87 -27.82 -18.33
CA LYS A 268 11.87 -27.27 -17.39
C LYS A 268 11.68 -25.76 -17.18
N ALA A 269 11.54 -24.99 -18.25
CA ALA A 269 11.39 -23.53 -18.18
C ALA A 269 10.04 -23.07 -17.57
N ILE A 270 9.00 -23.91 -17.59
CA ILE A 270 7.74 -23.64 -16.88
C ILE A 270 7.91 -23.95 -15.38
N ILE A 271 8.53 -25.09 -15.04
CA ILE A 271 8.80 -25.50 -13.64
C ILE A 271 9.57 -24.42 -12.87
N ILE A 272 10.68 -23.93 -13.43
CA ILE A 272 11.52 -22.88 -12.80
C ILE A 272 10.71 -21.62 -12.47
N ARG A 273 9.81 -21.20 -13.36
CA ARG A 273 8.98 -19.99 -13.16
C ARG A 273 7.87 -20.16 -12.14
N ILE A 274 7.40 -21.39 -11.96
CA ILE A 274 6.50 -21.72 -10.87
C ILE A 274 7.28 -21.65 -9.58
N GLU A 275 8.49 -22.23 -9.49
CA GLU A 275 9.38 -22.13 -8.33
C GLU A 275 9.70 -20.68 -7.95
N GLU A 276 10.11 -19.83 -8.91
CA GLU A 276 10.27 -18.38 -8.73
C GLU A 276 9.03 -17.71 -8.11
N ARG A 277 7.82 -18.13 -8.53
CA ARG A 277 6.55 -17.58 -8.06
C ARG A 277 6.15 -18.13 -6.69
N LEU A 278 6.42 -19.40 -6.38
CA LEU A 278 6.21 -19.98 -5.05
C LEU A 278 7.14 -19.33 -4.03
N ASN A 279 8.39 -19.06 -4.40
CA ASN A 279 9.37 -18.38 -3.55
C ASN A 279 8.92 -16.95 -3.20
N LYS A 280 8.27 -16.23 -4.13
CA LYS A 280 7.67 -14.91 -3.85
C LYS A 280 6.51 -15.00 -2.86
N ILE A 281 5.59 -15.95 -3.04
CA ILE A 281 4.48 -16.18 -2.09
C ILE A 281 5.02 -16.57 -0.71
N GLN A 282 6.08 -17.39 -0.65
CA GLN A 282 6.76 -17.77 0.59
C GLN A 282 7.41 -16.56 1.28
N ALA A 283 8.04 -15.66 0.52
CA ALA A 283 8.63 -14.42 1.05
C ALA A 283 7.55 -13.45 1.56
N GLU A 284 6.42 -13.30 0.86
CA GLU A 284 5.27 -12.53 1.34
C GLU A 284 4.74 -13.07 2.69
N ILE A 285 4.63 -14.40 2.83
CA ILE A 285 4.21 -15.04 4.09
C ILE A 285 5.21 -14.73 5.20
N THR A 286 6.52 -14.92 4.95
CA THR A 286 7.57 -14.69 5.96
C THR A 286 7.63 -13.23 6.39
N ALA A 287 7.53 -12.27 5.47
CA ALA A 287 7.50 -10.84 5.80
C ALA A 287 6.27 -10.49 6.64
N LYS A 288 5.07 -10.97 6.25
CA LYS A 288 3.85 -10.74 7.03
C LYS A 288 3.89 -11.39 8.41
N GLN A 289 4.52 -12.57 8.55
CA GLN A 289 4.70 -13.22 9.85
C GLN A 289 5.62 -12.40 10.77
N VAL A 290 6.67 -11.76 10.22
CA VAL A 290 7.55 -10.87 11.01
C VAL A 290 6.79 -9.64 11.52
N GLU A 291 6.00 -8.97 10.67
CA GLU A 291 5.19 -7.82 11.12
C GLU A 291 4.08 -8.24 12.10
N LEU A 292 3.42 -9.38 11.86
CA LEU A 292 2.41 -9.95 12.77
C LEU A 292 3.00 -10.25 14.15
N ASN A 293 4.23 -10.75 14.23
CA ASN A 293 4.91 -11.00 15.49
C ASN A 293 5.19 -9.67 16.22
N LYS A 294 5.77 -8.66 15.56
CA LYS A 294 5.98 -7.31 16.14
C LYS A 294 4.68 -6.69 16.68
N LEU A 295 3.57 -6.90 15.98
CA LEU A 295 2.26 -6.43 16.44
C LEU A 295 1.77 -7.20 17.67
N LYS A 296 1.98 -8.51 17.76
CA LYS A 296 1.55 -9.29 18.92
C LYS A 296 2.37 -8.98 20.19
N GLY A 297 3.68 -8.78 20.03
CA GLY A 297 4.64 -8.58 21.13
C GLY A 297 5.41 -9.87 21.40
#